data_AF-A0A551XID3-F1
#
_entry.id   AF-A0A551XID3-F1
#
_cell.length_a   1.000
_cell.length_b   1.000
_cell.length_c   1.000
_cell.angle_alpha   90.00
_cell.angle_beta   90.00
_cell.angle_gamma   90.00
#
_symmetry.space_group_name_H-M   'P 1'
#
loop_
_entity.id
_entity.type
_entity.pdbx_description
1 polymer ?
#
loop_
_entity_poly.entity_id
_entity_poly.type
_entity_poly.pdbx_seq_one_letter_code
_entity_poly.pdbx_strand_id
1 'polypeptide(L)'
;MSIVQIQIPDSLQKSLYDLASRDGISIDQFISTAIAEKLSALMTENYLNERAKKGSRLKYEAILAKVPDVEPESYDRLPNV
;
A
#
# COMPACT_ATOMS: atom_id res chain seq x y z
N MET A 1 0.48 -24.46 7.23
CA MET A 1 -0.69 -23.68 6.77
C MET A 1 -1.86 -23.98 7.70
N SER A 2 -2.73 -23.00 7.92
CA SER A 2 -3.95 -23.16 8.71
C SER A 2 -5.16 -23.19 7.78
N ILE A 3 -6.19 -23.97 8.12
CA ILE A 3 -7.40 -24.08 7.31
C ILE A 3 -8.40 -23.02 7.77
N VAL A 4 -8.94 -22.26 6.81
CA VAL A 4 -10.02 -21.29 7.03
C VAL A 4 -11.20 -21.73 6.17
N GLN A 5 -12.33 -22.03 6.81
CA GLN A 5 -13.56 -22.44 6.12
C GLN A 5 -14.56 -21.28 6.12
N ILE A 6 -14.96 -20.85 4.93
CA ILE A 6 -15.90 -19.75 4.72
C ILE A 6 -17.00 -20.17 3.74
N GLN A 7 -18.21 -19.63 3.93
CA GLN A 7 -19.28 -19.72 2.95
C GLN A 7 -19.35 -18.41 2.18
N ILE A 8 -19.41 -18.51 0.85
CA ILE A 8 -19.51 -17.36 -0.05
C ILE A 8 -20.63 -17.61 -1.07
N PRO A 9 -21.25 -16.56 -1.64
CA PRO A 9 -22.25 -16.71 -2.68
C PRO A 9 -21.69 -17.41 -3.93
N ASP A 10 -22.51 -18.21 -4.61
CA ASP A 10 -22.14 -18.95 -5.83
C ASP A 10 -21.57 -18.05 -6.93
N SER A 11 -22.10 -16.83 -7.06
CA SER A 11 -21.61 -15.84 -8.02
C SER A 11 -20.16 -15.42 -7.74
N LEU A 12 -19.79 -15.31 -6.46
CA LEU A 12 -18.44 -14.98 -6.05
C LEU A 12 -17.50 -16.17 -6.24
N GLN A 13 -17.98 -17.37 -5.91
CA GLN A 13 -17.24 -18.61 -6.15
C GLN A 13 -16.91 -18.77 -7.64
N LYS A 14 -17.87 -18.53 -8.54
CA LYS A 14 -17.65 -18.58 -9.99
C LYS A 14 -16.60 -17.56 -10.44
N SER A 15 -16.70 -16.33 -9.97
CA SER A 15 -15.74 -15.26 -10.31
C SER A 15 -14.32 -15.58 -9.84
N LEU A 16 -14.19 -16.18 -8.65
CA LEU A 16 -12.93 -16.64 -8.09
C LEU A 16 -12.27 -17.70 -8.98
N TYR A 17 -13.04 -18.71 -9.43
CA TYR A 17 -12.52 -19.73 -10.35
C TYR A 17 -12.08 -19.13 -11.69
N ASP A 18 -12.89 -18.23 -12.26
CA ASP A 18 -12.58 -17.59 -13.53
C ASP A 18 -11.29 -16.76 -13.46
N LEU A 19 -11.10 -16.00 -12.38
CA LEU A 19 -9.90 -15.18 -12.17
C LEU A 19 -8.65 -16.02 -11.91
N ALA A 20 -8.73 -16.99 -10.99
CA ALA A 20 -7.59 -17.88 -10.71
C ALA A 20 -7.15 -18.67 -11.95
N SER A 21 -8.10 -19.09 -12.79
CA SER A 21 -7.81 -19.77 -14.06
C SER A 21 -7.12 -18.86 -15.08
N ARG A 22 -7.51 -17.58 -15.16
CA ARG A 22 -6.86 -16.58 -16.03
C ARG A 22 -5.41 -16.32 -15.61
N ASP A 23 -5.18 -16.27 -14.30
CA ASP A 23 -3.86 -16.02 -13.73
C ASP A 23 -2.99 -17.29 -13.66
N GLY A 24 -3.56 -18.46 -13.95
CA GLY A 24 -2.87 -19.75 -13.93
C GLY A 24 -2.44 -20.21 -12.53
N ILE A 25 -3.14 -19.76 -11.48
CA ILE A 25 -2.83 -20.06 -10.09
C ILE A 25 -3.94 -20.88 -9.41
N SER A 26 -3.61 -21.53 -8.29
CA SER A 26 -4.61 -22.25 -7.50
C SER A 26 -5.53 -21.29 -6.76
N ILE A 27 -6.71 -21.77 -6.38
CA ILE A 27 -7.67 -21.00 -5.58
C ILE A 27 -7.07 -20.61 -4.22
N ASP A 28 -6.36 -21.54 -3.57
CA ASP A 28 -5.69 -21.28 -2.28
C ASP A 28 -4.63 -20.18 -2.40
N GLN A 29 -3.87 -20.17 -3.49
CA GLN A 29 -2.89 -19.12 -3.76
C GLN A 29 -3.59 -17.79 -4.02
N PHE A 30 -4.65 -17.77 -4.84
CA PHE A 30 -5.43 -16.57 -5.13
C PHE A 30 -5.98 -15.96 -3.82
N ILE A 31 -6.64 -16.77 -2.99
CA ILE A 31 -7.20 -16.33 -1.71
C ILE A 31 -6.10 -15.83 -0.77
N SER A 32 -4.99 -16.55 -0.67
CA SER A 32 -3.87 -16.17 0.22
C SER A 32 -3.27 -14.82 -0.18
N THR A 33 -3.07 -14.59 -1.48
CA THR A 33 -2.57 -13.30 -1.99
C THR A 33 -3.58 -12.19 -1.75
N ALA A 34 -4.86 -12.39 -2.06
CA ALA A 34 -5.89 -11.39 -1.84
C ALA A 34 -6.03 -10.99 -0.35
N ILE A 35 -5.90 -11.96 0.56
CA ILE A 35 -5.86 -11.71 2.00
C ILE A 35 -4.62 -10.89 2.38
N ALA A 36 -3.45 -11.28 1.89
CA ALA A 36 -2.20 -10.56 2.15
C ALA A 36 -2.25 -9.11 1.66
N GLU A 37 -2.77 -8.88 0.46
CA GLU A 37 -2.98 -7.54 -0.12
C GLU A 37 -3.94 -6.71 0.73
N LYS A 38 -5.11 -7.27 1.09
CA LYS A 38 -6.10 -6.55 1.91
C LYS A 38 -5.54 -6.21 3.29
N LEU A 39 -4.82 -7.13 3.93
CA LEU A 39 -4.17 -6.89 5.21
C LEU A 39 -3.09 -5.83 5.10
N SER A 40 -2.24 -5.89 4.06
CA SER A 40 -1.19 -4.90 3.82
C SER A 40 -1.78 -3.49 3.67
N ALA A 41 -2.85 -3.34 2.90
CA ALA A 41 -3.54 -2.06 2.72
C ALA A 41 -4.09 -1.52 4.04
N LEU A 42 -4.84 -2.34 4.80
CA LEU A 42 -5.45 -1.93 6.07
C LEU A 42 -4.41 -1.63 7.16
N MET A 43 -3.35 -2.43 7.25
CA MET A 43 -2.26 -2.20 8.20
C MET A 43 -1.47 -0.94 7.87
N THR A 44 -1.24 -0.67 6.58
CA THR A 44 -0.53 0.53 6.11
C THR A 44 -1.34 1.79 6.44
N GLU A 45 -2.64 1.78 6.17
CA GLU A 45 -3.53 2.90 6.52
C GLU A 45 -3.46 3.20 8.04
N ASN A 46 -3.63 2.18 8.87
CA ASN A 46 -3.54 2.33 10.32
C ASN A 46 -2.18 2.87 10.76
N TYR A 47 -1.09 2.33 10.21
CA TYR A 47 0.26 2.80 10.51
C TYR A 47 0.45 4.28 10.16
N LEU A 48 0.03 4.70 8.97
CA LEU A 48 0.13 6.09 8.53
C LEU A 48 -0.72 7.03 9.40
N ASN A 49 -1.93 6.62 9.77
CA ASN A 49 -2.80 7.38 10.67
C ASN A 49 -2.16 7.57 12.05
N GLU A 50 -1.61 6.51 12.66
CA GLU A 50 -0.92 6.59 13.94
C GLU A 50 0.36 7.44 13.88
N ARG A 51 1.09 7.39 12.76
CA ARG A 51 2.25 8.25 12.53
C ARG A 51 1.84 9.70 12.33
N ALA A 52 0.77 9.97 11.60
CA ALA A 52 0.25 11.31 11.34
C ALA A 52 -0.15 12.04 12.63
N LYS A 53 -0.74 11.32 13.60
CA LYS A 53 -1.06 11.88 14.94
C LYS A 53 0.15 12.45 15.68
N LYS A 54 1.35 11.96 15.39
CA LYS A 54 2.61 12.44 15.99
C LYS A 54 3.20 13.63 15.22
N GLY A 55 2.69 13.92 14.03
CA GLY A 55 3.12 15.03 13.20
C GLY A 55 2.57 16.37 13.69
N SER A 56 3.29 17.44 13.38
CA SER A 56 2.79 18.81 13.57
C SER A 56 3.15 19.63 12.34
N ARG A 57 2.12 20.15 11.67
CA ARG A 57 2.29 20.98 10.48
C ARG A 57 3.14 22.21 10.76
N LEU A 58 2.91 22.87 11.89
CA LEU A 58 3.70 24.02 12.33
C LEU A 58 5.18 23.68 12.53
N LYS A 59 5.49 22.55 13.20
CA LYS A 59 6.90 22.12 13.38
C LYS A 59 7.56 21.77 12.05
N TYR A 60 6.81 21.16 11.13
CA TYR A 60 7.27 20.83 9.78
C TYR A 60 7.62 22.10 9.01
N GLU A 61 6.72 23.09 8.96
CA GLU A 61 6.96 24.38 8.29
C GLU A 61 8.11 25.17 8.94
N ALA A 62 8.21 25.16 10.27
CA ALA A 62 9.29 25.83 10.99
C ALA A 62 10.68 25.22 10.70
N ILE A 63 10.75 23.91 10.44
CA ILE A 63 11.99 23.25 9.99
C ILE A 63 12.29 23.65 8.55
N LEU A 64 11.29 23.62 7.66
CA LEU A 64 11.48 23.97 6.25
C LEU A 64 11.93 25.42 6.05
N ALA A 65 11.44 26.35 6.87
CA ALA A 65 11.86 27.75 6.82
C ALA A 65 13.34 27.97 7.15
N LYS A 66 14.04 26.96 7.68
CA LYS A 66 15.50 27.01 7.90
C LYS A 66 16.29 26.64 6.65
N VAL A 67 15.65 26.04 5.65
CA VAL A 67 16.30 25.70 4.38
C VAL A 67 16.48 27.00 3.59
N PRO A 68 17.71 27.34 3.17
CA PRO A 68 17.94 28.53 2.35
C PRO A 68 17.20 28.43 1.01
N ASP A 69 16.54 29.51 0.61
CA ASP A 69 15.91 29.63 -0.70
C ASP A 69 16.98 30.02 -1.74
N VAL A 70 17.75 29.03 -2.19
CA VAL A 70 18.85 29.19 -3.15
C VAL A 70 18.83 28.08 -4.18
N GLU A 71 19.38 28.36 -5.36
CA GLU A 71 19.56 27.35 -6.40
C GLU A 71 20.41 26.18 -5.90
N PRO A 72 20.02 24.93 -6.22
CA PRO A 72 20.81 23.77 -5.86
C PRO A 72 22.19 23.79 -6.52
N GLU A 73 23.16 23.17 -5.84
CA GLU A 73 24.50 22.98 -6.35
C GLU A 73 24.48 22.20 -7.67
N SER A 74 25.53 22.39 -8.49
CA SER A 74 25.57 21.84 -9.84
C SER A 74 25.33 20.32 -9.93
N TYR A 75 25.73 19.56 -8.92
CA TYR A 75 25.54 18.10 -8.85
C TYR A 75 24.16 17.67 -8.33
N ASP A 76 23.42 18.56 -7.65
CA ASP A 76 22.06 18.34 -7.14
C ASP A 76 20.97 18.82 -8.11
N ARG A 77 21.37 19.46 -9.22
CA ARG A 77 20.44 19.87 -10.27
C ARG A 77 19.87 18.66 -11.00
N LEU A 78 18.58 18.73 -11.29
CA LEU A 78 17.94 17.75 -12.18
C LEU A 78 18.62 17.75 -13.55
N PRO A 79 18.72 16.60 -14.24
CA PRO A 79 19.22 16.56 -15.60
C PRO A 79 18.32 17.38 -16.52
N ASN A 80 18.91 18.15 -17.43
CA ASN A 80 18.16 18.76 -18.52
C ASN A 80 17.66 17.63 -19.44
N VAL A 81 16.34 17.45 -19.52
CA VAL A 81 15.67 16.52 -20.45
C VAL A 81 15.50 17.19 -21.81
#